data_AF-A0A1M5HD55-F1
#
_entry.id   AF-A0A1M5HD55-F1
#
_cell.length_a   1.000
_cell.length_b   1.000
_cell.length_c   1.000
_cell.angle_alpha   90.00
_cell.angle_beta   90.00
_cell.angle_gamma   90.00
#
_symmetry.space_group_name_H-M   'P 1'
#
loop_
_entity.id
_entity.type
_entity.pdbx_description
1 polymer ?
#
loop_
_entity_poly.entity_id
_entity_poly.type
_entity_poly.pdbx_seq_one_letter_code
_entity_poly.pdbx_strand_id
1 'polypeptide(L)'
;MKLKIIKIISAFSFLMICSLGKDDLPIFVYILFSLYQFISDIISLSFSQHDIFWEGITAIPIVGTLYIFLSSRDYKDRYLMLFCFIALLSIVISLMVPNIYYRDIISKLRLSFTIPFLAFMISSISLIVLTFSNKND
;
A
#
# COMPACT_ATOMS: atom_id res chain seq x y z
N MET A 1 10.33 -20.93 3.07
CA MET A 1 9.56 -20.48 4.26
C MET A 1 9.93 -19.05 4.68
N LYS A 2 11.22 -18.72 4.82
CA LYS A 2 11.69 -17.36 5.16
C LYS A 2 11.13 -16.25 4.26
N LEU A 3 11.18 -16.41 2.92
CA LEU A 3 10.67 -15.39 1.99
C LEU A 3 9.17 -15.12 2.10
N LYS A 4 8.35 -16.17 2.23
CA LYS A 4 6.89 -16.03 2.40
C LYS A 4 6.54 -15.22 3.66
N ILE A 5 7.26 -15.44 4.76
CA ILE A 5 7.07 -14.69 6.00
C ILE A 5 7.41 -13.22 5.78
N ILE A 6 8.52 -12.91 5.10
CA ILE A 6 8.91 -11.53 4.79
C ILE A 6 7.88 -10.85 3.87
N LYS A 7 7.28 -11.56 2.91
CA LYS A 7 6.17 -11.04 2.08
C LYS A 7 4.97 -10.62 2.93
N ILE A 8 4.57 -11.48 3.87
CA ILE A 8 3.44 -11.21 4.76
C ILE A 8 3.75 -10.01 5.66
N ILE A 9 4.95 -9.95 6.24
CA ILE A 9 5.39 -8.82 7.07
C ILE A 9 5.36 -7.52 6.25
N SER A 10 5.85 -7.55 5.02
CA SER A 10 5.83 -6.41 4.11
C SER A 10 4.41 -5.95 3.79
N ALA A 11 3.53 -6.88 3.41
CA ALA A 11 2.13 -6.57 3.11
C ALA A 11 1.39 -6.01 4.32
N PHE A 12 1.60 -6.61 5.50
CA PHE A 12 0.98 -6.17 6.75
C PHE A 12 1.51 -4.79 7.19
N SER A 13 2.82 -4.56 7.07
CA SER A 13 3.44 -3.27 7.36
C SER A 13 2.88 -2.18 6.45
N PHE A 14 2.72 -2.47 5.16
CA PHE A 14 2.08 -1.56 4.20
C PHE A 14 0.66 -1.19 4.63
N LEU A 15 -0.17 -2.19 4.96
CA LEU A 15 -1.57 -1.97 5.38
C LEU A 15 -1.70 -1.12 6.65
N MET A 16 -0.68 -1.16 7.52
CA MET A 16 -0.62 -0.41 8.78
C MET A 16 -0.07 1.00 8.64
N ILE A 17 0.41 1.42 7.45
CA ILE A 17 0.83 2.80 7.24
C ILE A 17 -0.38 3.71 7.41
N CYS A 18 -0.32 4.64 8.36
CA CYS A 18 -1.35 5.66 8.54
C CYS A 18 -1.20 6.80 7.54
N SER A 19 -2.29 7.40 7.08
CA SER A 19 -2.23 8.61 6.28
C SER A 19 -1.74 9.80 7.12
N LEU A 20 -0.94 10.69 6.54
CA LEU A 20 -0.53 11.95 7.17
C LEU A 20 -1.67 13.01 7.20
N GLY A 21 -2.86 12.66 6.70
CA GLY A 21 -4.03 13.54 6.60
C GLY A 21 -4.80 13.73 7.92
N LYS A 22 -6.02 14.29 7.82
CA LYS A 22 -6.85 14.68 8.99
C LYS A 22 -7.29 13.50 9.86
N ASP A 23 -7.52 12.34 9.26
CA ASP A 23 -8.16 11.23 9.97
C ASP A 23 -7.15 10.20 10.52
N ASP A 24 -5.85 10.32 10.21
CA ASP A 24 -4.75 9.44 10.66
C ASP A 24 -5.10 7.93 10.58
N LEU A 25 -5.87 7.57 9.54
CA LEU A 25 -6.37 6.22 9.36
C LEU A 25 -5.31 5.37 8.62
N PRO A 26 -5.14 4.10 9.02
CA PRO A 26 -4.29 3.16 8.32
C PRO A 26 -4.87 2.82 6.93
N ILE A 27 -3.98 2.48 5.99
CA ILE A 27 -4.33 2.14 4.59
C ILE A 27 -5.42 1.05 4.53
N PHE A 28 -5.43 0.07 5.44
CA PHE A 28 -6.48 -0.95 5.43
C PHE A 28 -7.88 -0.39 5.69
N VAL A 29 -8.02 0.63 6.56
CA VAL A 29 -9.31 1.29 6.84
C VAL A 29 -9.74 2.09 5.63
N TYR A 30 -8.79 2.80 5.00
CA TYR A 30 -9.05 3.52 3.75
C TYR A 30 -9.59 2.57 2.67
N ILE A 31 -8.92 1.44 2.44
CA ILE A 31 -9.37 0.43 1.46
C ILE A 31 -10.79 -0.07 1.76
N LEU A 32 -11.09 -0.41 3.02
CA LEU A 32 -12.42 -0.90 3.41
C LEU A 32 -13.50 0.17 3.19
N PHE A 33 -13.22 1.41 3.57
CA PHE A 33 -14.16 2.52 3.42
C PHE A 33 -14.43 2.82 1.95
N SER A 34 -13.37 2.93 1.13
CA SER A 34 -13.49 3.15 -0.31
C SER A 34 -14.25 2.02 -1.02
N LEU A 35 -14.03 0.76 -0.63
CA LEU A 35 -14.76 -0.39 -1.21
C LEU A 35 -16.23 -0.40 -0.78
N TYR A 36 -16.52 -0.16 0.50
CA TYR A 36 -17.89 -0.09 1.00
C TYR A 36 -18.68 0.99 0.27
N GLN A 37 -18.08 2.17 0.14
CA GLN A 37 -18.73 3.30 -0.50
C GLN A 37 -18.91 3.08 -2.00
N PHE A 38 -17.93 2.50 -2.68
CA PHE A 38 -18.06 2.09 -4.07
C PHE A 38 -19.24 1.13 -4.30
N ILE A 39 -19.38 0.11 -3.45
CA ILE A 39 -20.49 -0.85 -3.52
C ILE A 39 -21.82 -0.13 -3.24
N SER A 40 -21.86 0.74 -2.23
CA SER A 40 -23.04 1.53 -1.87
C SER A 40 -23.51 2.43 -3.01
N ASP A 41 -22.59 3.11 -3.69
CA ASP A 41 -22.90 4.03 -4.79
C ASP A 41 -23.41 3.27 -6.02
N ILE A 42 -22.85 2.09 -6.32
CA ILE A 42 -23.33 1.21 -7.40
C ILE A 42 -24.75 0.72 -7.10
N ILE A 43 -25.03 0.29 -5.88
CA ILE A 43 -26.33 -0.30 -5.51
C ILE A 43 -27.41 0.78 -5.42
N SER A 44 -27.09 1.94 -4.85
CA SER A 44 -28.06 3.02 -4.65
C SER A 44 -28.35 3.85 -5.90
N LEU A 45 -27.57 3.69 -6.98
CA LEU A 45 -27.60 4.53 -8.19
C LEU A 45 -27.46 6.03 -7.88
N SER A 46 -27.08 6.37 -6.65
CA SER A 46 -26.87 7.73 -6.19
C SER A 46 -25.43 8.10 -6.49
N PHE A 47 -25.16 8.59 -7.70
CA PHE A 47 -23.87 9.22 -8.06
C PHE A 47 -23.71 10.60 -7.40
N SER A 48 -24.23 10.75 -6.18
CA SER A 48 -24.15 11.97 -5.41
C SER A 48 -22.72 12.10 -4.90
N GLN A 49 -21.94 12.97 -5.56
CA GLN A 49 -20.55 13.36 -5.27
C GLN A 49 -19.51 12.57 -6.09
N HIS A 50 -19.10 13.15 -7.21
CA HIS A 50 -18.14 12.59 -8.17
C HIS A 50 -16.77 12.22 -7.58
N ASP A 51 -16.34 12.76 -6.43
CA ASP A 51 -14.99 12.50 -5.92
C ASP A 51 -14.82 11.10 -5.31
N ILE A 52 -15.88 10.54 -4.73
CA ILE A 52 -15.81 9.34 -3.89
C ILE A 52 -15.79 8.05 -4.73
N PHE A 53 -16.50 8.05 -5.86
CA PHE A 53 -16.50 6.91 -6.79
C PHE A 53 -15.10 6.60 -7.33
N TRP A 54 -14.29 7.63 -7.57
CA TRP A 54 -12.90 7.48 -8.04
C TRP A 54 -12.00 6.90 -6.96
N GLU A 55 -12.17 7.27 -5.68
CA GLU A 55 -11.41 6.68 -4.57
C GLU A 55 -11.68 5.16 -4.47
N GLY A 56 -12.94 4.75 -4.62
CA GLY A 56 -13.35 3.35 -4.71
C GLY A 56 -12.65 2.57 -5.83
N ILE A 57 -12.60 3.16 -7.04
CA ILE A 57 -11.89 2.56 -8.19
C ILE A 57 -10.40 2.41 -7.90
N THR A 58 -9.77 3.37 -7.21
CA THR A 58 -8.35 3.29 -6.87
C THR A 58 -8.02 2.25 -5.81
N ALA A 59 -8.98 1.84 -4.96
CA ALA A 59 -8.77 0.79 -3.97
C ALA A 59 -8.60 -0.61 -4.60
N ILE A 60 -9.30 -0.88 -5.71
CA ILE A 60 -9.24 -2.16 -6.43
C ILE A 60 -7.82 -2.53 -6.89
N PRO A 61 -7.06 -1.66 -7.60
CA PRO A 61 -5.69 -1.98 -8.00
C PRO A 61 -4.74 -2.12 -6.80
N ILE A 62 -4.99 -1.46 -5.66
CA ILE A 62 -4.19 -1.65 -4.44
C ILE A 62 -4.35 -3.07 -3.92
N VAL A 63 -5.60 -3.54 -3.78
CA VAL A 63 -5.92 -4.91 -3.36
C VAL A 63 -5.35 -5.92 -4.35
N GLY A 64 -5.52 -5.67 -5.66
CA GLY A 64 -4.96 -6.51 -6.71
C GLY A 64 -3.43 -6.62 -6.64
N THR A 65 -2.74 -5.49 -6.41
CA THR A 65 -1.28 -5.45 -6.27
C THR A 65 -0.82 -6.21 -5.04
N LEU A 66 -1.50 -6.07 -3.89
CA LEU A 66 -1.21 -6.84 -2.68
C LEU A 66 -1.42 -8.34 -2.91
N TYR A 67 -2.51 -8.73 -3.58
CA TYR A 67 -2.80 -10.12 -3.90
C TYR A 67 -1.73 -10.73 -4.82
N ILE A 68 -1.36 -10.03 -5.88
CA ILE A 68 -0.31 -10.45 -6.83
C ILE A 68 1.04 -10.54 -6.10
N PHE A 69 1.37 -9.56 -5.27
CA PHE A 69 2.60 -9.56 -4.48
C PHE A 69 2.70 -10.80 -3.57
N LEU A 70 1.62 -11.12 -2.85
CA LEU A 70 1.55 -12.29 -1.96
C LEU A 70 1.53 -13.62 -2.71
N SER A 71 0.88 -13.67 -3.88
CA SER A 71 0.72 -14.90 -4.68
C SER A 71 1.90 -15.19 -5.62
N SER A 72 2.77 -14.20 -5.86
CA SER A 72 3.94 -14.33 -6.72
C SER A 72 4.85 -15.50 -6.28
N ARG A 73 5.31 -16.30 -7.25
CA ARG A 73 6.23 -17.39 -6.94
C ARG A 73 7.62 -16.83 -6.67
N ASP A 74 8.21 -17.30 -5.59
CA ASP A 74 9.58 -16.97 -5.21
C ASP A 74 10.52 -17.26 -6.41
N TYR A 75 11.43 -16.34 -6.70
CA TYR A 75 12.48 -16.42 -7.73
C TYR A 75 12.04 -16.37 -9.21
N LYS A 76 10.92 -16.99 -9.58
CA LYS A 76 10.42 -16.97 -10.98
C LYS A 76 9.83 -15.61 -11.35
N ASP A 77 9.11 -15.00 -10.42
CA ASP A 77 8.35 -13.77 -10.65
C ASP A 77 9.05 -12.54 -10.06
N ARG A 78 10.40 -12.55 -10.01
CA ARG A 78 11.20 -11.50 -9.34
C ARG A 78 10.97 -10.09 -9.86
N TYR A 79 10.78 -9.92 -11.17
CA TYR A 79 10.49 -8.62 -11.77
C TYR A 79 9.06 -8.15 -11.47
N LEU A 80 8.12 -9.09 -11.37
CA LEU A 80 6.74 -8.81 -11.00
C LEU A 80 6.62 -8.44 -9.51
N MET A 81 7.40 -9.08 -8.63
CA MET A 81 7.54 -8.63 -7.23
C MET A 81 8.12 -7.22 -7.13
N LEU A 82 9.16 -6.92 -7.90
CA LEU A 82 9.78 -5.60 -7.91
C LEU A 82 8.80 -4.54 -8.44
N PHE A 83 8.05 -4.85 -9.49
CA PHE A 83 6.97 -4.00 -9.99
C PHE A 83 5.89 -3.75 -8.94
N CYS A 84 5.43 -4.79 -8.24
CA CYS A 84 4.46 -4.65 -7.16
C CYS A 84 5.00 -3.76 -6.03
N PHE A 85 6.28 -3.90 -5.67
CA PHE A 85 6.91 -3.04 -4.68
C PHE A 85 6.92 -1.57 -5.12
N ILE A 86 7.33 -1.28 -6.36
CA ILE A 86 7.33 0.09 -6.91
C ILE A 86 5.91 0.65 -6.93
N ALA A 87 4.92 -0.15 -7.34
CA ALA A 87 3.51 0.26 -7.36
C ALA A 87 3.01 0.62 -5.95
N LEU A 88 3.25 -0.24 -4.95
CA LEU A 88 2.89 0.01 -3.56
C LEU A 88 3.62 1.25 -3.00
N LEU A 89 4.91 1.43 -3.31
CA LEU A 89 5.67 2.62 -2.92
C LEU A 89 5.05 3.90 -3.53
N SER A 90 4.71 3.86 -4.81
CA SER A 90 4.07 4.98 -5.52
C SER A 90 2.74 5.37 -4.87
N ILE A 91 1.95 4.39 -4.43
CA ILE A 91 0.70 4.64 -3.69
C ILE A 91 0.98 5.38 -2.38
N VAL A 92 1.98 4.94 -1.59
CA VAL A 92 2.36 5.63 -0.35
C VAL A 92 2.80 7.07 -0.63
N ILE A 93 3.61 7.29 -1.67
CA ILE A 93 4.07 8.63 -2.05
C ILE A 93 2.88 9.50 -2.47
N SER A 94 1.97 8.98 -3.29
CA SER A 94 0.77 9.70 -3.73
C SER A 94 -0.11 10.13 -2.54
N LEU A 95 -0.26 9.27 -1.53
CA LEU A 95 -0.96 9.60 -0.29
C LEU A 95 -0.26 10.71 0.53
N MET A 96 1.05 10.92 0.34
CA MET A 96 1.79 12.02 0.96
C MET A 96 1.70 13.35 0.21
N VAL A 97 1.71 13.33 -1.12
CA VAL A 97 1.84 14.51 -1.99
C VAL A 97 0.83 15.64 -1.70
N PRO A 98 -0.49 15.40 -1.50
CA PRO A 98 -1.41 16.50 -1.23
C PRO A 98 -1.12 17.24 0.08
N ASN A 99 -0.36 16.63 0.99
CA ASN A 99 0.07 17.27 2.23
C ASN A 99 1.34 18.13 2.06
N ILE A 100 2.15 17.95 0.99
CA ILE A 100 3.44 18.65 0.76
C ILE A 100 3.27 20.16 0.55
N TYR A 101 2.11 20.56 0.04
CA TYR A 101 1.73 21.96 -0.10
C TYR A 101 1.28 22.60 1.23
N TYR A 102 0.95 21.81 2.26
CA TYR A 102 0.71 22.32 3.60
C TYR A 102 2.04 22.35 4.37
N ARG A 103 2.48 23.55 4.73
CA ARG A 103 3.79 23.93 5.31
C ARG A 103 4.24 23.20 6.59
N ASP A 104 3.54 22.16 7.04
CA ASP A 104 3.58 21.63 8.40
C ASP A 104 3.67 20.09 8.45
N ILE A 105 4.30 19.45 7.45
CA ILE A 105 4.50 17.99 7.44
C ILE A 105 5.59 17.53 8.38
N ILE A 106 6.70 18.26 8.47
CA ILE A 106 7.85 17.84 9.27
C ILE A 106 7.47 17.81 10.76
N SER A 107 6.59 18.72 11.20
CA SER A 107 6.04 18.75 12.56
C SER A 107 4.96 17.67 12.80
N LYS A 108 4.33 17.15 11.72
CA LYS A 108 3.28 16.13 11.77
C LYS A 108 3.74 14.74 11.34
N LEU A 109 5.04 14.51 11.18
CA LEU A 109 5.60 13.21 10.84
C LEU A 109 5.44 12.27 12.05
N ARG A 110 4.25 11.68 12.17
CA ARG A 110 3.87 10.87 13.32
C ARG A 110 4.60 9.53 13.30
N LEU A 111 4.83 9.00 14.50
CA LEU A 111 5.36 7.65 14.68
C LEU A 111 4.43 6.59 14.05
N SER A 112 3.12 6.85 14.02
CA SER A 112 2.10 6.01 13.37
C SER A 112 2.32 5.83 11.86
N PHE A 113 2.88 6.83 11.18
CA PHE A 113 3.32 6.71 9.79
C PHE A 113 4.71 6.06 9.70
N THR A 114 5.66 6.59 10.49
CA THR A 114 7.09 6.33 10.33
C THR A 114 7.47 4.88 10.59
N ILE A 115 6.95 4.30 11.67
CA ILE A 115 7.28 2.93 12.08
C ILE A 115 6.83 1.90 11.03
N PRO A 116 5.54 1.85 10.64
CA PRO A 116 5.09 0.89 9.63
C PRO A 116 5.71 1.15 8.25
N PHE A 117 5.98 2.42 7.90
CA PHE A 117 6.66 2.74 6.64
C PHE A 117 8.10 2.20 6.61
N LEU A 118 8.88 2.39 7.66
CA LEU A 118 10.24 1.85 7.74
C LEU A 118 10.22 0.32 7.75
N ALA A 119 9.29 -0.30 8.48
CA ALA A 119 9.11 -1.75 8.48
C ALA A 119 8.79 -2.28 7.07
N PHE A 120 7.92 -1.59 6.32
CA PHE A 120 7.61 -1.90 4.92
C PHE A 120 8.85 -1.78 4.02
N MET A 121 9.61 -0.68 4.14
CA MET A 121 10.82 -0.46 3.34
C MET A 121 11.89 -1.52 3.60
N ILE A 122 12.21 -1.78 4.88
CA ILE A 122 13.25 -2.73 5.28
C ILE A 122 12.87 -4.15 4.86
N SER A 123 11.63 -4.57 5.11
CA SER A 123 11.15 -5.90 4.72
C SER A 123 11.13 -6.07 3.20
N SER A 124 10.68 -5.07 2.45
CA SER A 124 10.66 -5.11 0.98
C SER A 124 12.06 -5.15 0.38
N ILE A 125 12.99 -4.31 0.84
CA ILE A 125 14.37 -4.31 0.36
C ILE A 125 15.03 -5.65 0.67
N SER A 126 14.86 -6.16 1.89
CA SER A 126 15.39 -7.47 2.29
C SER A 126 14.85 -8.59 1.40
N LEU A 127 13.56 -8.53 1.06
CA LEU A 127 12.93 -9.50 0.18
C LEU A 127 13.49 -9.46 -1.24
N ILE A 128 13.71 -8.27 -1.80
CA ILE A 128 14.30 -8.09 -3.12
C ILE A 128 15.74 -8.63 -3.13
N VAL A 129 16.57 -8.22 -2.16
CA VAL A 129 17.96 -8.68 -2.05
C VAL A 129 18.03 -10.21 -1.97
N LEU A 130 17.22 -10.82 -1.10
CA LEU A 130 17.19 -12.29 -0.98
C LEU A 130 16.69 -12.97 -2.25
N THR A 131 15.68 -12.40 -2.91
CA THR A 131 15.13 -12.97 -4.15
C THR A 131 16.14 -12.94 -5.31
N PHE A 132 16.99 -11.91 -5.37
CA PHE A 132 18.02 -11.80 -6.42
C PHE A 132 19.32 -12.52 -6.04
N SER A 133 19.70 -12.56 -4.77
CA SER A 133 20.91 -13.23 -4.29
C SER A 133 20.82 -14.75 -4.40
N ASN A 134 19.66 -15.35 -4.13
CA ASN A 134 19.46 -16.81 -4.14
C ASN A 134 19.34 -17.40 -5.57
N LYS A 135 19.60 -16.60 -6.61
CA LYS A 135 19.63 -17.01 -8.03
C LYS A 135 21.03 -17.49 -8.46
N ASN A 136 22.05 -17.24 -7.64
CA ASN A 136 23.44 -17.58 -7.95
C ASN A 136 23.87 -18.96 -7.42
N ASP A 137 22.93 -19.74 -6.86
CA ASP A 137 23.08 -21.17 -6.56
C ASP A 137 22.23 -21.98 -7.54
#